data_AF-A0A7C5RCX9-F1
#
_entry.id   AF-A0A7C5RCX9-F1
#
_cell.length_a   1.000
_cell.length_b   1.000
_cell.length_c   1.000
_cell.angle_alpha   90.00
_cell.angle_beta   90.00
_cell.angle_gamma   90.00
#
_symmetry.space_group_name_H-M   'P 1'
#
loop_
_entity.id
_entity.type
_entity.pdbx_description
1 polymer ?
#
loop_
_entity_poly.entity_id
_entity_poly.type
_entity_poly.pdbx_seq_one_letter_code
_entity_poly.pdbx_strand_id
1 'polypeptide(L)'
;MDVDYFDELRKIQRRERKVSLSQIPEDFYESAAKFLLSLESEKKWKERENAYLVIKDIYERRREKIVRAALKYSIAEKPQYMTKNEEKFYNAILEIIKDDEKYFMEILNSGAAAEKIEKEIEEAIEKENEKKQLDIVEEKEKRIINEMEKVEKIEKIEER
;
A
#
# COMPACT_ATOMS: atom_id res chain seq x y z
N MET A 1 -31.05 38.93 7.04
CA MET A 1 -31.34 38.00 5.93
C MET A 1 -30.79 36.63 6.37
N ASP A 2 -31.21 36.14 7.56
CA ASP A 2 -30.30 35.30 8.38
C ASP A 2 -30.91 33.97 8.87
N VAL A 3 -32.24 33.79 8.81
CA VAL A 3 -32.88 32.53 9.23
C VAL A 3 -32.73 31.45 8.16
N ASP A 4 -32.82 31.85 6.89
CA ASP A 4 -32.84 30.94 5.74
C ASP A 4 -31.51 30.20 5.55
N TYR A 5 -30.38 30.87 5.81
CA TYR A 5 -29.06 30.25 5.66
C TYR A 5 -28.75 29.22 6.75
N PHE A 6 -29.16 29.46 8.00
CA PHE A 6 -28.98 28.47 9.06
C PHE A 6 -29.81 27.20 8.79
N ASP A 7 -31.03 27.37 8.26
CA ASP A 7 -31.86 26.25 7.84
C ASP A 7 -31.22 25.47 6.68
N GLU A 8 -30.56 26.16 5.75
CA GLU A 8 -29.77 25.54 4.69
C GLU A 8 -28.60 24.73 5.25
N LEU A 9 -27.84 25.27 6.21
CA LEU A 9 -26.78 24.53 6.92
C LEU A 9 -27.33 23.26 7.55
N ARG A 10 -28.48 23.31 8.22
CA ARG A 10 -29.14 22.13 8.79
C ARG A 10 -29.58 21.12 7.73
N LYS A 11 -30.07 21.58 6.57
CA LYS A 11 -30.40 20.69 5.43
C LYS A 11 -29.15 20.00 4.89
N ILE A 12 -28.04 20.72 4.72
CA ILE A 12 -26.75 20.15 4.31
C ILE A 12 -26.26 19.15 5.35
N GLN A 13 -26.27 19.50 6.63
CA GLN A 13 -25.90 18.60 7.73
C GLN A 13 -26.66 17.28 7.68
N ARG A 14 -27.99 17.33 7.49
CA ARG A 14 -28.81 16.11 7.36
C ARG A 14 -28.43 15.28 6.14
N ARG A 15 -28.16 15.92 4.99
CA ARG A 15 -27.69 15.23 3.77
C ARG A 15 -26.34 14.56 4.00
N GLU A 16 -25.43 15.21 4.72
CA GLU A 16 -24.10 14.67 5.02
C GLU A 16 -24.10 13.48 5.99
N ARG A 17 -25.20 13.18 6.67
CA ARG A 17 -25.34 11.94 7.44
C ARG A 17 -25.45 10.69 6.56
N LYS A 18 -25.77 10.85 5.28
CA LYS A 18 -25.79 9.74 4.31
C LYS A 18 -24.36 9.28 3.99
N VAL A 19 -24.24 8.10 3.40
CA VAL A 19 -22.94 7.47 3.10
C VAL A 19 -22.15 8.27 2.05
N SER A 20 -22.81 8.75 1.00
CA SER A 20 -22.16 9.51 -0.08
C SER A 20 -21.97 10.99 0.27
N LEU A 21 -21.00 11.64 -0.39
CA LEU A 21 -20.87 13.10 -0.37
C LEU A 21 -22.11 13.73 -1.00
N SER A 22 -22.63 14.77 -0.37
CA SER A 22 -23.74 15.54 -0.94
C SER A 22 -23.21 16.70 -1.78
N GLN A 23 -24.00 17.15 -2.75
CA GLN A 23 -23.65 18.34 -3.52
C GLN A 23 -23.81 19.61 -2.67
N ILE A 24 -22.72 20.36 -2.56
CA ILE A 24 -22.63 21.69 -1.96
C ILE A 24 -22.04 22.68 -2.96
N PRO A 25 -22.31 23.98 -2.82
CA PRO A 25 -21.64 25.03 -3.60
C PRO A 25 -20.11 25.00 -3.41
N GLU A 26 -19.37 25.42 -4.43
CA GLU A 26 -17.90 25.47 -4.41
C GLU A 26 -17.39 26.45 -3.34
N ASP A 27 -18.09 27.57 -3.16
CA ASP A 27 -17.82 28.63 -2.20
C ASP A 27 -18.48 28.40 -0.83
N PHE A 28 -18.99 27.20 -0.56
CA PHE A 28 -19.77 26.89 0.64
C PHE A 28 -19.07 27.33 1.94
N TYR A 29 -17.78 26.99 2.10
CA TYR A 29 -17.03 27.32 3.30
C TYR A 29 -16.75 28.83 3.44
N GLU A 30 -16.63 29.56 2.33
CA GLU A 30 -16.50 31.01 2.34
C GLU A 30 -17.81 31.69 2.74
N SER A 31 -18.92 31.21 2.20
CA SER A 31 -20.27 31.67 2.56
C SER A 31 -20.60 31.36 4.02
N ALA A 32 -20.20 30.19 4.51
CA ALA A 32 -20.36 29.80 5.91
C ALA A 32 -19.53 30.69 6.85
N ALA A 33 -18.31 31.05 6.46
CA ALA A 33 -17.48 31.99 7.22
C ALA A 33 -18.11 33.39 7.27
N LYS A 34 -18.60 33.92 6.14
CA LYS A 34 -19.32 35.21 6.09
C LYS A 34 -20.57 35.20 6.99
N PHE A 35 -21.30 34.09 7.03
CA PHE A 35 -22.44 33.92 7.92
C PHE A 35 -22.04 33.91 9.40
N LEU A 36 -20.93 33.26 9.77
CA LEU A 36 -20.44 33.31 11.15
C LEU A 36 -20.01 34.72 11.56
N LEU A 37 -19.44 35.50 10.64
CA LEU A 37 -19.08 36.91 10.86
C LEU A 37 -20.31 37.79 11.08
N SER A 38 -21.41 37.57 10.35
CA SER A 38 -22.64 38.35 10.55
C SER A 38 -23.31 38.13 11.92
N LEU A 39 -22.91 37.08 12.64
CA LEU A 39 -23.37 36.74 13.98
C LEU A 39 -22.44 37.23 15.11
N GLU A 40 -21.41 38.04 14.83
CA GLU A 40 -20.40 38.47 15.82
C GLU A 40 -20.86 39.45 16.90
N SER A 41 -22.13 39.87 16.91
CA SER A 41 -22.67 40.68 18.00
C SER A 41 -22.76 39.91 19.33
N GLU A 42 -22.50 40.58 20.46
CA GLU A 42 -22.64 40.00 21.81
C GLU A 42 -24.00 39.35 22.09
N LYS A 43 -25.07 39.78 21.41
CA LYS A 43 -26.41 39.20 21.59
C LYS A 43 -26.62 37.87 20.86
N LYS A 44 -25.79 37.54 19.86
CA LYS A 44 -25.95 36.39 18.97
C LYS A 44 -24.86 35.31 19.15
N TRP A 45 -24.06 35.38 20.22
CA TRP A 45 -22.96 34.44 20.44
C TRP A 45 -23.41 32.97 20.44
N LYS A 46 -24.58 32.66 21.03
CA LYS A 46 -25.15 31.30 21.03
C LYS A 46 -25.54 30.83 19.63
N GLU A 47 -26.08 31.72 18.80
CA GLU A 47 -26.43 31.41 17.41
C GLU A 47 -25.17 31.14 16.59
N ARG A 48 -24.14 31.96 16.78
CA ARG A 48 -22.83 31.78 16.16
C ARG A 48 -22.18 30.46 16.55
N GLU A 49 -22.18 30.12 17.84
CA GLU A 49 -21.64 28.87 18.34
C GLU A 49 -22.39 27.66 17.76
N ASN A 50 -23.73 27.71 17.76
CA ASN A 50 -24.55 26.65 17.16
C ASN A 50 -24.29 26.49 15.66
N ALA A 51 -24.17 27.60 14.91
CA ALA A 51 -23.82 27.58 13.49
C ALA A 51 -22.44 26.98 13.25
N TYR A 52 -21.45 27.36 14.08
CA TYR A 52 -20.10 26.83 14.00
C TYR A 52 -20.08 25.31 14.21
N LEU A 53 -20.80 24.80 15.21
CA LEU A 53 -20.90 23.36 15.46
C LEU A 53 -21.52 22.60 14.28
N VAL A 54 -22.54 23.18 13.62
CA VAL A 54 -23.16 22.58 12.43
C VAL A 54 -22.19 22.55 11.25
N ILE A 55 -21.48 23.66 10.99
CA ILE A 55 -20.48 23.76 9.91
C ILE A 55 -19.33 22.79 10.16
N LYS A 56 -18.87 22.67 11.41
CA LYS A 56 -17.81 21.75 11.80
C LYS A 56 -18.23 20.29 11.59
N ASP A 57 -19.43 19.90 12.01
CA ASP A 57 -19.95 18.53 11.77
C ASP A 57 -20.06 18.21 10.27
N ILE A 58 -20.48 19.17 9.43
CA ILE A 58 -20.48 19.03 7.97
C ILE A 58 -19.05 18.77 7.46
N TYR A 59 -18.09 19.61 7.85
CA TYR A 59 -16.70 19.47 7.44
C TYR A 59 -16.10 18.12 7.86
N GLU A 60 -16.27 17.72 9.11
CA GLU A 60 -15.71 16.47 9.62
C GLU A 60 -16.26 15.24 8.90
N ARG A 61 -17.58 15.21 8.66
CA ARG A 61 -18.22 14.11 7.90
C ARG A 61 -17.73 14.03 6.48
N ARG A 62 -17.62 15.17 5.79
CA ARG A 62 -17.14 15.21 4.41
C ARG A 62 -15.68 14.78 4.34
N ARG A 63 -14.83 15.29 5.23
CA ARG A 63 -13.43 14.89 5.36
C ARG A 63 -13.28 13.38 5.59
N GLU A 64 -14.06 12.81 6.50
CA GLU A 64 -14.04 11.37 6.78
C GLU A 64 -14.39 10.54 5.54
N LYS A 65 -15.43 10.93 4.79
CA LYS A 65 -15.82 10.25 3.54
C LYS A 65 -14.71 10.31 2.49
N ILE A 66 -14.07 11.47 2.34
CA ILE A 66 -12.97 11.66 1.39
C ILE A 66 -11.78 10.76 1.74
N VAL A 67 -11.39 10.74 3.02
CA VAL A 67 -10.30 9.87 3.50
C VAL A 67 -10.64 8.40 3.30
N ARG A 68 -11.85 7.96 3.68
CA ARG A 68 -12.31 6.57 3.49
C ARG A 68 -12.33 6.16 2.03
N ALA A 69 -12.68 7.08 1.13
CA ALA A 69 -12.65 6.82 -0.30
C ALA A 69 -11.23 6.76 -0.84
N ALA A 70 -10.31 7.61 -0.37
CA ALA A 70 -8.90 7.55 -0.73
C ALA A 70 -8.28 6.21 -0.31
N LEU A 71 -8.60 5.70 0.88
CA LEU A 71 -8.18 4.36 1.33
C LEU A 71 -8.72 3.20 0.48
N LYS A 72 -9.77 3.44 -0.31
CA LYS A 72 -10.40 2.43 -1.18
C LYS A 72 -10.16 2.69 -2.66
N TYR A 73 -9.20 3.56 -3.01
CA TYR A 73 -9.05 4.08 -4.36
C TYR A 73 -8.77 3.01 -5.43
N SER A 74 -8.21 1.86 -5.04
CA SER A 74 -7.94 0.73 -5.94
C SER A 74 -9.19 -0.05 -6.35
N ILE A 75 -10.29 0.08 -5.57
CA ILE A 75 -11.52 -0.71 -5.74
C ILE A 75 -12.71 0.19 -6.08
N ALA A 76 -12.74 1.42 -5.55
CA ALA A 76 -13.88 2.31 -5.61
C ALA A 76 -13.65 3.48 -6.58
N GLU A 77 -14.72 3.93 -7.21
CA GLU A 77 -14.72 5.16 -8.01
C GLU A 77 -14.39 6.39 -7.15
N LYS A 78 -13.76 7.38 -7.79
CA LYS A 78 -13.48 8.68 -7.17
C LYS A 78 -14.79 9.30 -6.66
N PRO A 79 -14.83 9.84 -5.43
CA PRO A 79 -16.03 10.49 -4.91
C PRO A 79 -16.50 11.64 -5.81
N GLN A 80 -17.80 11.69 -6.06
CA GLN A 80 -18.44 12.81 -6.74
C GLN A 80 -18.75 13.94 -5.74
N TYR A 81 -18.91 15.17 -6.25
CA TYR A 81 -19.31 16.36 -5.48
C TYR A 81 -18.31 16.85 -4.43
N MET A 82 -17.02 16.61 -4.65
CA MET A 82 -15.96 17.32 -3.95
C MET A 82 -15.85 18.76 -4.48
N THR A 83 -15.62 19.70 -3.58
CA THR A 83 -15.11 21.03 -3.94
C THR A 83 -13.66 20.92 -4.42
N LYS A 84 -13.13 21.91 -5.14
CA LYS A 84 -11.73 21.90 -5.60
C LYS A 84 -10.72 21.78 -4.46
N ASN A 85 -11.02 22.37 -3.30
CA ASN A 85 -10.17 22.24 -2.12
C ASN A 85 -10.20 20.81 -1.56
N GLU A 86 -11.36 20.18 -1.54
CA GLU A 86 -11.50 18.77 -1.17
C GLU A 86 -10.84 17.83 -2.18
N GLU A 87 -10.88 18.14 -3.48
CA GLU A 87 -10.17 17.38 -4.51
C GLU A 87 -8.65 17.45 -4.33
N LYS A 88 -8.11 18.63 -4.01
CA LYS A 88 -6.69 18.79 -3.68
C LYS A 88 -6.31 17.96 -2.45
N PHE A 89 -7.14 18.00 -1.41
CA PHE A 89 -6.94 17.19 -0.21
C PHE A 89 -6.98 15.68 -0.52
N TYR A 90 -7.95 15.23 -1.32
CA TYR A 90 -8.05 13.84 -1.77
C TYR A 90 -6.81 13.38 -2.54
N ASN A 91 -6.36 14.17 -3.53
CA ASN A 91 -5.19 13.84 -4.34
C ASN A 91 -3.91 13.77 -3.50
N ALA A 92 -3.74 14.67 -2.53
CA ALA A 92 -2.60 14.63 -1.63
C ALA A 92 -2.59 13.35 -0.77
N ILE A 93 -3.75 12.90 -0.28
CA ILE A 93 -3.83 11.62 0.43
C ILE A 93 -3.50 10.45 -0.50
N LEU A 94 -4.00 10.47 -1.74
CA LEU A 94 -3.71 9.41 -2.72
C LEU A 94 -2.22 9.28 -3.02
N GLU A 95 -1.49 10.39 -3.12
CA GLU A 95 -0.04 10.36 -3.34
C GLU A 95 0.67 9.65 -2.19
N ILE A 96 0.33 9.99 -0.94
CA ILE A 96 0.88 9.34 0.26
C ILE A 96 0.59 7.83 0.25
N ILE A 97 -0.64 7.43 -0.07
CA ILE A 97 -1.02 6.01 -0.12
C ILE A 97 -0.24 5.27 -1.21
N LYS A 98 -0.08 5.86 -2.40
CA LYS A 98 0.67 5.25 -3.50
C LYS A 98 2.15 5.10 -3.19
N ASP A 99 2.74 6.09 -2.51
CA ASP A 99 4.13 6.02 -2.09
C ASP A 99 4.34 4.91 -1.03
N ASP A 100 3.41 4.77 -0.08
CA ASP A 100 3.41 3.67 0.90
C ASP A 100 3.27 2.30 0.23
N GLU A 101 2.33 2.16 -0.72
CA GLU A 101 2.17 0.93 -1.50
C GLU A 101 3.41 0.59 -2.31
N LYS A 102 4.07 1.59 -2.92
CA LYS A 102 5.31 1.40 -3.65
C LYS A 102 6.42 0.89 -2.73
N TYR A 103 6.59 1.52 -1.56
CA TYR A 103 7.55 1.09 -0.55
C TYR A 103 7.28 -0.36 -0.09
N PHE A 104 6.02 -0.69 0.18
CA PHE A 104 5.61 -2.05 0.54
C PHE A 104 5.96 -3.07 -0.57
N MET A 105 5.70 -2.74 -1.83
CA MET A 105 6.03 -3.61 -2.97
C MET A 105 7.54 -3.76 -3.16
N GLU A 106 8.33 -2.71 -2.93
CA GLU A 106 9.80 -2.78 -2.96
C GLU A 106 10.33 -3.75 -1.90
N ILE A 107 9.78 -3.75 -0.68
CA ILE A 107 10.14 -4.72 0.36
C ILE A 107 9.81 -6.14 -0.08
N LEU A 108 8.58 -6.38 -0.56
CA LEU A 108 8.17 -7.72 -0.98
C LEU A 108 9.04 -8.28 -2.11
N ASN A 109 9.35 -7.44 -3.11
CA ASN A 109 10.20 -7.86 -4.23
C ASN A 109 11.64 -8.12 -3.80
N SER A 110 12.16 -7.36 -2.83
CA SER A 110 13.51 -7.57 -2.29
C SER A 110 13.60 -8.89 -1.53
N GLY A 111 12.58 -9.22 -0.74
CA GLY A 111 12.50 -10.52 -0.03
C GLY A 111 12.38 -11.70 -1.00
N ALA A 112 11.53 -11.59 -2.03
CA ALA A 112 11.37 -12.62 -3.04
C ALA A 112 12.65 -12.84 -3.87
N ALA A 113 13.40 -11.78 -4.15
CA ALA A 113 14.68 -11.88 -4.83
C ALA A 113 15.74 -12.57 -3.97
N ALA A 114 15.80 -12.26 -2.67
CA ALA A 114 16.71 -12.90 -1.73
C ALA A 114 16.44 -14.41 -1.61
N GLU A 115 15.17 -14.80 -1.44
CA GLU A 115 14.78 -16.22 -1.33
C GLU A 115 15.11 -17.01 -2.60
N LYS A 116 14.96 -16.38 -3.78
CA LYS A 116 15.33 -17.01 -5.06
C LYS A 116 16.84 -17.22 -5.19
N ILE A 117 17.64 -16.23 -4.79
CA ILE A 117 19.11 -16.33 -4.81
C ILE A 117 19.57 -17.41 -3.84
N GLU A 118 18.98 -17.50 -2.64
CA GLU A 118 19.30 -18.56 -1.67
C GLU A 118 19.06 -19.96 -2.25
N LYS A 119 17.92 -20.18 -2.91
CA LYS A 119 17.63 -21.46 -3.59
C LYS A 119 18.63 -21.77 -4.71
N GLU A 120 18.95 -20.79 -5.54
CA GLU A 120 19.93 -20.97 -6.63
C GLU A 120 21.33 -21.32 -6.09
N ILE A 121 21.72 -20.75 -4.95
CA ILE A 121 22.98 -21.07 -4.25
C ILE A 121 22.95 -22.49 -3.67
N GLU A 122 21.86 -22.89 -3.00
CA GLU A 122 21.72 -24.25 -2.47
C GLU A 122 21.81 -25.31 -3.58
N GLU A 123 21.08 -25.12 -4.69
CA GLU A 123 21.12 -26.02 -5.84
C GLU A 123 22.51 -26.09 -6.49
N ALA A 124 23.24 -24.97 -6.53
CA ALA A 124 24.60 -24.93 -7.06
C ALA A 124 25.59 -25.69 -6.17
N ILE A 125 25.48 -25.54 -4.85
CA ILE A 125 26.30 -26.27 -3.86
C ILE A 125 26.03 -27.78 -3.96
N GLU A 126 24.77 -28.18 -4.07
CA GLU A 126 24.38 -29.59 -4.19
C GLU A 126 24.98 -30.23 -5.46
N LYS A 127 24.83 -29.59 -6.62
CA LYS A 127 25.42 -30.05 -7.88
C LYS A 127 26.95 -30.14 -7.84
N GLU A 128 27.61 -29.17 -7.21
CA GLU A 128 29.07 -29.19 -7.08
C GLU A 128 29.55 -30.36 -6.20
N ASN A 129 28.82 -30.66 -5.12
CA ASN A 129 29.12 -31.79 -4.25
C ASN A 129 28.89 -33.13 -4.93
N GLU A 130 27.81 -33.30 -5.68
CA GLU A 130 27.55 -34.51 -6.49
C GLU A 130 28.68 -34.75 -7.50
N LYS A 131 29.11 -33.69 -8.20
CA LYS A 131 30.21 -33.77 -9.17
C LYS A 131 31.53 -34.19 -8.50
N LYS A 132 31.87 -33.60 -7.36
CA LYS A 132 33.06 -33.99 -6.59
C LYS A 132 33.03 -35.46 -6.16
N GLN A 133 31.86 -35.97 -5.78
CA GLN A 133 31.73 -37.40 -5.43
C GLN A 133 31.93 -38.30 -6.64
N LEU A 134 31.36 -37.95 -7.80
CA LEU A 134 31.57 -38.67 -9.05
C LEU A 134 33.04 -38.71 -9.46
N ASP A 135 33.74 -37.57 -9.40
CA ASP A 135 35.17 -37.47 -9.74
C ASP A 135 36.02 -38.40 -8.83
N ILE A 136 35.69 -38.47 -7.54
CA ILE A 136 36.36 -39.38 -6.58
C ILE A 136 36.10 -40.86 -6.92
N VAL A 137 34.87 -41.20 -7.34
CA VAL A 137 34.51 -42.57 -7.74
C VAL A 137 35.28 -42.97 -9.00
N GLU A 138 35.32 -42.10 -10.03
CA GLU A 138 36.07 -42.37 -11.26
C GLU A 138 37.58 -42.54 -11.00
N GLU A 139 38.18 -41.74 -10.11
CA GLU A 139 39.58 -41.92 -9.72
C GLU A 139 39.82 -43.27 -9.03
N LYS A 140 38.90 -43.68 -8.15
CA LYS A 140 39.00 -44.98 -7.47
C LYS A 140 38.86 -46.14 -8.44
N GLU A 141 37.91 -46.07 -9.38
CA GLU A 141 37.74 -47.08 -10.42
C GLU A 141 38.99 -47.19 -11.30
N LYS A 142 39.57 -46.07 -11.74
CA LYS A 142 40.83 -46.07 -12.49
C LYS A 142 41.99 -46.70 -11.71
N ARG A 143 42.07 -46.46 -10.38
CA ARG A 143 43.07 -47.10 -9.53
C ARG A 143 42.86 -48.60 -9.43
N ILE A 144 41.62 -49.05 -9.23
CA ILE A 144 41.27 -50.47 -9.15
C ILE A 144 41.62 -51.19 -10.45
N ILE A 145 41.23 -50.63 -11.62
CA ILE A 145 41.55 -51.20 -12.92
C ILE A 145 43.07 -51.34 -13.10
N ASN A 146 43.84 -50.29 -12.77
CA ASN A 146 45.30 -50.33 -12.83
C ASN A 146 45.92 -51.37 -11.89
N GLU A 147 45.34 -51.60 -10.70
CA GLU A 147 45.82 -52.66 -9.80
C GLU A 147 45.49 -54.06 -10.33
N MET A 148 44.30 -54.28 -10.90
CA MET A 148 43.93 -55.55 -11.52
C MET A 148 44.85 -55.90 -12.71
N GLU A 149 45.16 -54.94 -13.57
CA GLU A 149 46.10 -55.16 -14.69
C GLU A 149 47.53 -55.51 -14.23
N LYS A 150 47.95 -55.01 -13.06
CA LYS A 150 49.24 -55.39 -12.46
C LYS A 150 49.21 -56.81 -11.93
N VAL A 151 48.11 -57.21 -11.27
CA VAL A 151 47.94 -58.58 -10.77
C VAL A 151 47.95 -59.59 -11.92
N GLU A 152 47.19 -59.35 -13.00
CA GLU A 152 47.18 -60.24 -14.17
C GLU A 152 48.56 -60.37 -14.86
N LYS A 153 49.38 -59.32 -14.83
CA LYS A 153 50.75 -59.36 -15.36
C LYS A 153 51.68 -60.20 -14.49
N ILE A 154 51.48 -60.20 -13.18
CA ILE A 154 52.27 -61.02 -12.24
C ILE A 154 51.92 -62.49 -12.41
N GLU A 155 50.63 -62.83 -12.50
CA GLU A 155 50.16 -64.20 -12.71
C GLU A 155 50.69 -64.80 -14.04
N LYS A 156 50.75 -64.01 -15.12
CA LYS A 156 51.33 -64.45 -16.40
C LYS A 156 52.86 -64.65 -16.39
N ILE A 157 53.57 -64.13 -15.40
CA ILE A 157 55.02 -64.34 -15.23
C ILE A 157 55.28 -65.61 -14.42
N GLU A 158 54.39 -65.98 -13.50
CA GLU A 158 54.52 -67.19 -12.66
C GLU A 158 54.14 -68.50 -13.41
N GLU A 159 53.43 -68.41 -14.53
CA GLU A 159 53.08 -69.56 -15.39
C GLU A 159 54.13 -69.93 -16.48
N ARG A 160 55.32 -69.32 -16.48
CA ARG A 160 56.43 -69.61 -17.42
C ARG A 160 57.63 -70.26 -16.75
#